data_AF-A0A926DGH5-F1
#
_entry.id   AF-A0A926DGH5-F1
#
_cell.length_a   1.000
_cell.length_b   1.000
_cell.length_c   1.000
_cell.angle_alpha   90.00
_cell.angle_beta   90.00
_cell.angle_gamma   90.00
#
_symmetry.space_group_name_H-M   'P 1'
#
loop_
_entity.id
_entity.type
_entity.pdbx_description
1 polymer ?
#
loop_
_entity_poly.entity_id
_entity_poly.type
_entity_poly.pdbx_seq_one_letter_code
_entity_poly.pdbx_strand_id
1 'polypeptide(L)'
;MALVLQIFAIVISVLFNIIIFQMLRKGRLELQYTLLWIFAGLAILIMSIWPQVLIGLASLLGIQVPMNAAFFLGIIFILCMLIGMTIIVSGLKNKIYRLTQVIALLEKRIEGLENKEKTHEEE
;
A
#
# COMPACT_ATOMS: atom_id res chain seq x y z
N MET A 1 1.60 7.92 -33.98
CA MET A 1 1.57 6.87 -32.92
C MET A 1 2.02 7.39 -31.55
N ALA A 2 3.15 8.12 -31.44
CA ALA A 2 3.63 8.66 -30.15
C ALA A 2 2.64 9.60 -29.44
N LEU A 3 1.93 10.47 -30.17
CA LEU A 3 0.96 11.41 -29.57
C LEU A 3 -0.27 10.72 -28.96
N VAL A 4 -0.79 9.66 -29.59
CA VAL A 4 -1.95 8.92 -29.08
C VAL A 4 -1.58 8.23 -27.76
N LEU A 5 -0.41 7.59 -27.71
CA LEU A 5 0.13 6.97 -26.49
C LEU A 5 0.36 8.00 -25.39
N GLN A 6 0.88 9.18 -25.74
CA GLN A 6 1.11 10.25 -24.77
C GLN A 6 -0.19 10.81 -24.20
N ILE A 7 -1.19 11.09 -25.04
CA ILE A 7 -2.52 11.54 -24.59
C ILE A 7 -3.18 10.49 -23.70
N PHE A 8 -3.12 9.21 -24.09
CA PHE A 8 -3.68 8.13 -23.30
C PHE A 8 -3.00 8.00 -21.93
N ALA A 9 -1.67 8.13 -21.88
CA ALA A 9 -0.89 8.12 -20.65
C ALA A 9 -1.24 9.32 -19.73
N ILE A 10 -1.42 10.52 -20.30
CA ILE A 10 -1.85 11.71 -19.55
C ILE A 10 -3.23 11.47 -18.94
N VAL A 11 -4.20 11.01 -19.73
CA VAL A 11 -5.57 10.76 -19.27
C VAL A 11 -5.59 9.71 -18.15
N ILE A 12 -4.88 8.60 -18.32
CA ILE A 12 -4.75 7.55 -17.29
C ILE A 12 -4.09 8.10 -16.02
N SER A 13 -3.01 8.88 -16.15
CA SER A 13 -2.29 9.45 -15.00
C SER A 13 -3.17 10.42 -14.21
N VAL A 14 -3.95 11.26 -14.90
CA VAL A 14 -4.90 12.18 -14.26
C VAL A 14 -6.02 11.41 -13.57
N LEU A 15 -6.63 10.44 -14.26
CA LEU A 15 -7.69 9.62 -13.68
C LEU A 15 -7.20 8.87 -12.43
N PHE A 16 -5.99 8.31 -12.52
CA PHE A 16 -5.32 7.62 -11.42
C PHE A 16 -5.12 8.53 -10.20
N ASN A 17 -4.59 9.75 -10.40
CA ASN A 17 -4.44 10.73 -9.34
C ASN A 17 -5.78 11.13 -8.71
N ILE A 18 -6.83 11.32 -9.52
CA ILE A 18 -8.19 11.63 -9.02
C ILE A 18 -8.71 10.49 -8.14
N ILE A 19 -8.55 9.23 -8.56
CA ILE A 19 -9.01 8.06 -7.79
C ILE A 19 -8.28 7.99 -6.44
N ILE A 20 -6.95 8.12 -6.43
CA ILE A 20 -6.15 8.13 -5.20
C ILE A 20 -6.56 9.27 -4.27
N PHE A 21 -6.75 10.48 -4.83
CA PHE A 21 -7.20 11.64 -4.06
C PHE A 21 -8.60 11.44 -3.46
N GLN A 22 -9.53 10.83 -4.22
CA GLN A 22 -10.85 10.49 -3.70
C GLN A 22 -10.79 9.40 -2.61
N MET A 23 -9.93 8.40 -2.75
CA MET A 23 -9.73 7.38 -1.70
C MET A 23 -9.15 7.99 -0.43
N LEU A 24 -8.22 8.95 -0.55
CA LEU A 24 -7.71 9.72 0.59
C LEU A 24 -8.85 10.48 1.28
N ARG A 25 -9.66 11.22 0.51
CA ARG A 25 -10.76 12.04 1.04
C ARG A 25 -11.85 11.20 1.73
N LYS A 26 -12.07 9.96 1.27
CA LYS A 26 -13.03 9.02 1.89
C LYS A 26 -12.50 8.36 3.16
N GLY A 27 -11.28 8.67 3.61
CA GLY A 27 -10.71 8.17 4.86
C GLY A 27 -10.51 6.65 4.90
N ARG A 28 -10.52 5.98 3.74
CA ARG A 28 -10.43 4.51 3.64
C ARG A 28 -9.01 3.97 3.70
N LEU A 29 -8.01 4.86 3.65
CA LEU A 29 -6.61 4.52 3.84
C LEU A 29 -6.00 5.44 4.90
N GLU A 30 -5.18 4.87 5.78
CA GLU A 30 -4.36 5.68 6.67
C GLU A 30 -3.41 6.54 5.82
N LEU A 31 -3.33 7.83 6.18
CA LEU A 31 -2.58 8.88 5.48
C LEU A 31 -1.16 8.45 5.05
N GLN A 32 -0.49 7.64 5.88
CA GLN A 32 0.84 7.09 5.63
C GLN A 32 0.94 6.26 4.34
N TYR A 33 -0.07 5.46 3.99
CA TYR A 33 -0.01 4.57 2.82
C TYR A 33 -0.39 5.30 1.52
N THR A 34 -1.26 6.30 1.62
CA THR A 34 -1.69 7.08 0.46
C THR A 34 -0.65 8.11 0.03
N LEU A 35 0.24 8.55 0.94
CA LEU A 35 1.33 9.47 0.63
C LEU A 35 2.25 8.94 -0.49
N LEU A 36 2.63 7.66 -0.42
CA LEU A 36 3.45 7.00 -1.45
C LEU A 36 2.74 6.96 -2.80
N TRP A 37 1.43 6.70 -2.81
CA TRP A 37 0.63 6.67 -4.04
C TRP A 37 0.47 8.06 -4.67
N ILE A 38 0.27 9.09 -3.84
CA ILE A 38 0.20 10.48 -4.32
C ILE A 38 1.54 10.89 -4.91
N PHE A 39 2.65 10.60 -4.22
CA PHE A 39 3.99 10.89 -4.72
C PHE A 39 4.26 10.22 -6.08
N ALA A 40 3.92 8.94 -6.21
CA ALA A 40 4.06 8.21 -7.47
C ALA A 40 3.19 8.77 -8.59
N GLY A 41 1.92 9.07 -8.29
CA GLY A 41 1.00 9.70 -9.24
C GLY A 41 1.53 11.04 -9.73
N LEU A 42 2.12 11.84 -8.84
CA LEU A 42 2.70 13.14 -9.14
C LEU A 42 3.98 13.01 -9.98
N ALA A 43 4.84 12.03 -9.65
CA ALA A 43 6.04 11.72 -10.43
C ALA A 43 5.70 11.31 -11.87
N ILE A 44 4.69 10.43 -12.05
CA ILE A 44 4.22 10.02 -13.39
C ILE A 44 3.66 11.23 -14.15
N LEU A 45 2.89 12.09 -13.48
CA LEU A 45 2.31 13.29 -14.10
C LEU A 45 3.40 14.25 -14.58
N ILE A 46 4.44 14.48 -13.77
CA ILE A 46 5.62 15.29 -14.17
C ILE A 46 6.32 14.67 -15.38
N MET A 47 6.55 13.36 -15.38
CA MET A 47 7.18 12.65 -16.51
C MET A 47 6.32 12.72 -17.78
N SER A 48 5.00 12.76 -17.64
CA SER A 48 4.05 12.85 -18.75
C SER A 48 4.03 14.24 -19.40
N ILE A 49 4.13 15.30 -18.57
CA ILE A 49 4.22 16.69 -19.04
C ILE A 49 5.62 16.99 -19.62
N TRP A 50 6.68 16.52 -18.96
CA TRP A 50 8.08 16.71 -19.39
C TRP A 50 8.75 15.38 -19.77
N PRO A 51 8.59 14.90 -21.02
CA PRO A 51 9.24 13.67 -21.48
C PRO A 51 10.78 13.77 -21.50
N GLN A 52 11.33 14.99 -21.51
CA GLN A 52 12.78 15.24 -21.39
C GLN A 52 13.38 14.66 -20.10
N VAL A 53 12.64 14.71 -18.98
CA VAL A 53 13.09 14.13 -17.70
C VAL A 53 13.24 12.62 -17.83
N LEU A 54 12.26 11.98 -18.48
CA LEU A 54 12.27 10.54 -18.70
C LEU A 54 13.40 10.11 -19.66
N ILE A 55 13.67 10.90 -20.70
CA ILE A 55 14.80 10.67 -21.62
C ILE A 55 16.14 10.76 -20.88
N GLY A 56 16.30 11.75 -19.99
CA GLY A 56 17.49 11.88 -19.15
C GLY A 56 17.70 10.67 -18.25
N LEU A 57 16.66 10.24 -17.53
CA LEU A 57 16.68 9.02 -16.71
C LEU A 57 16.98 7.76 -17.52
N ALA A 58 16.37 7.61 -18.70
CA ALA A 58 16.62 6.48 -19.59
C ALA A 58 18.08 6.43 -20.03
N SER A 59 18.67 7.58 -20.38
CA SER A 59 20.08 7.67 -20.77
C SER A 59 21.03 7.31 -19.63
N LEU A 60 20.72 7.71 -18.39
CA LEU A 60 21.49 7.35 -17.19
C LEU A 60 21.42 5.84 -16.90
N LEU A 61 20.26 5.22 -17.13
CA LEU A 61 20.03 3.79 -16.97
C LEU A 61 20.56 2.95 -18.16
N GLY A 62 21.06 3.60 -19.22
CA GLY A 62 21.50 2.91 -20.46
C GLY A 62 20.36 2.35 -21.32
N ILE A 63 19.13 2.84 -21.13
CA ILE A 63 17.93 2.37 -21.82
C ILE A 63 17.68 3.21 -23.08
N GLN A 64 17.66 2.57 -24.24
CA GLN A 64 17.47 3.24 -25.54
C GLN A 64 16.07 3.81 -25.74
N VAL A 65 15.04 3.14 -25.20
CA VAL A 65 13.63 3.56 -25.34
C VAL A 65 13.15 4.15 -24.01
N PRO A 66 12.87 5.46 -23.92
CA PRO A 66 12.46 6.12 -22.66
C PRO A 66 11.25 5.48 -22.00
N MET A 67 10.33 4.95 -22.79
CA MET A 67 9.15 4.23 -22.32
C MET A 67 9.55 2.99 -21.49
N ASN A 68 10.59 2.26 -21.88
CA ASN A 68 11.05 1.08 -21.14
C ASN A 68 11.66 1.46 -19.79
N ALA A 69 12.29 2.64 -19.68
CA ALA A 69 12.78 3.15 -18.41
C ALA A 69 11.63 3.46 -17.45
N ALA A 70 10.53 4.03 -17.95
CA ALA A 70 9.33 4.25 -17.14
C ALA A 70 8.75 2.93 -16.62
N PHE A 71 8.65 1.91 -17.49
CA PHE A 71 8.18 0.58 -17.09
C PHE A 71 9.10 -0.06 -16.05
N PHE A 72 10.42 0.00 -16.25
CA PHE A 72 11.39 -0.55 -15.32
C PHE A 72 11.29 0.10 -13.93
N LEU A 73 11.24 1.43 -13.87
CA LEU A 73 11.05 2.18 -12.62
C LEU A 73 9.69 1.88 -11.99
N GLY A 74 8.64 1.76 -12.79
CA GLY A 74 7.30 1.37 -12.32
C GLY A 74 7.28 -0.02 -11.69
N ILE A 75 7.98 -0.99 -12.27
CA ILE A 75 8.09 -2.35 -11.71
C ILE A 75 8.83 -2.32 -10.37
N ILE A 76 9.98 -1.62 -10.29
CA ILE A 76 10.72 -1.46 -9.03
C ILE A 76 9.83 -0.80 -7.98
N PHE A 77 9.10 0.25 -8.36
CA PHE A 77 8.19 0.96 -7.46
C PHE A 77 7.08 0.04 -6.94
N ILE A 78 6.46 -0.75 -7.81
CA ILE A 78 5.43 -1.74 -7.43
C ILE A 78 6.00 -2.81 -6.50
N LEU A 79 7.22 -3.29 -6.76
CA LEU A 79 7.91 -4.24 -5.88
C LEU A 79 8.15 -3.66 -4.48
N CYS A 80 8.62 -2.41 -4.38
CA CYS A 80 8.77 -1.73 -3.09
C CYS A 80 7.42 -1.61 -2.35
N MET A 81 6.35 -1.28 -3.08
CA MET A 81 4.97 -1.25 -2.57
C MET A 81 4.53 -2.62 -2.02
N LEU A 82 4.77 -3.69 -2.78
CA LEU A 82 4.48 -5.07 -2.38
C LEU A 82 5.20 -5.46 -1.10
N ILE A 83 6.47 -5.10 -0.96
CA ILE A 83 7.26 -5.35 0.25
C ILE A 83 6.66 -4.56 1.43
N GLY A 84 6.35 -3.28 1.24
CA GLY A 84 5.69 -2.46 2.28
C GLY A 84 4.38 -3.07 2.76
N MET A 85 3.52 -3.47 1.84
CA MET A 85 2.27 -4.19 2.14
C MET A 85 2.52 -5.50 2.90
N THR A 86 3.50 -6.28 2.46
CA THR A 86 3.86 -7.55 3.09
C THR A 86 4.30 -7.35 4.55
N ILE A 87 5.09 -6.31 4.83
CA ILE A 87 5.51 -5.96 6.20
C ILE A 87 4.29 -5.64 7.07
N ILE A 88 3.36 -4.81 6.57
CA ILE A 88 2.16 -4.41 7.30
C ILE A 88 1.28 -5.63 7.62
N VAL A 89 1.03 -6.47 6.61
CA VAL A 89 0.23 -7.70 6.75
C VAL A 89 0.88 -8.66 7.75
N SER A 90 2.21 -8.80 7.70
CA SER A 90 2.96 -9.63 8.65
C SER A 90 2.82 -9.11 10.08
N GLY A 91 2.91 -7.79 10.28
CA GLY A 91 2.70 -7.17 11.59
C GLY A 91 1.26 -7.35 12.10
N LEU A 92 0.27 -7.21 11.22
CA LEU A 92 -1.14 -7.42 11.58
C LEU A 92 -1.40 -8.86 12.00
N LYS A 93 -0.81 -9.84 11.29
CA LYS A 93 -0.90 -11.26 11.65
C LYS A 93 -0.42 -11.52 13.08
N ASN A 94 0.71 -10.95 13.48
CA ASN A 94 1.22 -11.10 14.84
C ASN A 94 0.29 -10.49 15.91
N LYS A 95 -0.32 -9.34 15.61
CA LYS A 95 -1.32 -8.72 16.50
C LYS A 95 -2.55 -9.61 16.69
N ILE A 96 -3.03 -10.23 15.61
CA ILE A 96 -4.15 -11.19 15.66
C ILE A 96 -3.79 -12.38 16.55
N TYR A 97 -2.63 -13.02 16.35
CA TYR A 97 -2.21 -14.13 17.21
C TYR A 97 -2.16 -13.75 18.69
N ARG A 98 -1.59 -12.58 19.02
CA ARG A 98 -1.54 -12.09 20.40
C ARG A 98 -2.93 -11.86 20.97
N LEU A 99 -3.85 -11.30 20.17
CA LEU A 99 -5.22 -11.05 20.61
C LEU A 99 -5.97 -12.36 20.88
N THR A 100 -5.82 -13.36 19.99
CA THR A 100 -6.38 -14.70 20.19
C THR A 100 -5.85 -15.35 21.47
N GLN A 101 -4.55 -15.23 21.75
CA GLN A 101 -3.97 -15.76 22.99
C GLN A 101 -4.53 -15.05 24.24
N VAL A 102 -4.69 -13.74 24.20
CA VAL A 102 -5.29 -12.98 25.31
C VAL A 102 -6.74 -13.42 25.55
N ILE A 103 -7.53 -13.62 24.48
CA ILE A 103 -8.91 -14.10 24.59
C ILE A 103 -8.94 -15.50 25.24
N ALA A 104 -8.11 -16.43 24.77
CA ALA A 104 -8.06 -17.79 25.33
C ALA A 104 -7.66 -17.82 26.83
N LEU A 105 -6.72 -16.96 27.24
CA LEU A 105 -6.35 -16.82 28.65
C LEU A 105 -7.48 -16.20 29.49
N LEU A 106 -8.22 -15.24 28.93
CA LEU A 106 -9.38 -14.64 29.59
C LEU A 106 -10.49 -15.67 29.80
N GLU A 107 -10.79 -16.47 28.78
CA GLU A 107 -11.80 -17.52 28.82
C GLU A 107 -11.47 -18.56 29.90
N LYS A 108 -10.22 -19.03 29.95
CA LYS A 108 -9.74 -19.92 31.01
C LYS A 108 -9.84 -19.32 32.41
N ARG A 109 -9.61 -18.01 32.56
CA ARG A 109 -9.72 -17.33 33.85
C ARG A 109 -11.18 -17.23 34.30
N ILE A 110 -12.11 -16.99 33.38
CA ILE A 110 -13.55 -16.97 33.67
C ILE A 110 -14.00 -18.34 34.13
N GLU A 111 -13.67 -19.41 33.39
CA GLU A 111 -13.99 -20.79 33.76
C GLU A 111 -13.45 -21.17 35.15
N GLY A 112 -12.22 -20.74 35.45
CA GLY A 112 -11.62 -20.94 36.78
C GLY A 112 -12.29 -20.17 37.92
N LEU A 113 -12.93 -19.03 37.64
CA LEU A 113 -13.71 -18.29 38.63
C LEU A 113 -15.09 -18.92 38.83
N GLU A 114 -15.78 -19.30 37.75
CA GLU A 114 -17.07 -19.99 37.81
C GLU A 114 -16.99 -21.31 38.57
N ASN A 115 -15.90 -22.07 38.39
CA ASN A 115 -15.70 -23.32 39.12
C ASN A 115 -15.44 -23.09 40.63
N LYS A 116 -14.81 -21.98 41.02
CA LYS A 116 -14.60 -21.65 42.44
C LYS A 116 -15.89 -21.22 43.14
N GLU A 117 -16.75 -20.47 42.45
CA GLU A 117 -18.07 -20.11 43.00
C GLU A 117 -18.91 -21.36 43.28
N LYS A 118 -18.92 -22.34 42.35
CA LYS A 118 -19.64 -23.61 42.56
C LYS A 118 -19.11 -24.40 43.76
N THR A 119 -17.80 -24.43 43.98
CA THR A 119 -17.23 -25.11 45.16
C THR A 119 -17.60 -24.43 46.48
N HIS A 120 -17.79 -23.11 46.50
CA HIS A 120 -18.20 -22.37 47.70
C HIS A 120 -19.72 -22.44 47.99
N GLU A 121 -20.57 -22.78 47.01
CA GLU A 121 -22.01 -23.01 47.22
C GLU A 121 -22.31 -24.43 47.75
N GLU A 122 -21.38 -25.37 47.61
CA GLU A 122 -21.52 -26.76 48.05
C GLU A 122 -20.97 -27.03 49.48
N GLU A 123 -20.25 -26.07 50.08
CA GLU A 123 -19.74 -26.08 51.47
C GLU A 123 -20.68 -25.38 52.47
#